data_AF-A0A925HCQ7-F1
#
_entry.id   AF-A0A925HCQ7-F1
#
_cell.length_a   1.000
_cell.length_b   1.000
_cell.length_c   1.000
_cell.angle_alpha   90.00
_cell.angle_beta   90.00
_cell.angle_gamma   90.00
#
_symmetry.space_group_name_H-M   'P 1'
#
loop_
_entity.id
_entity.type
_entity.pdbx_description
1 polymer ?
#
loop_
_entity_poly.entity_id
_entity_poly.type
_entity_poly.pdbx_seq_one_letter_code
_entity_poly.pdbx_strand_id
1 'polypeptide(L)'
;MANTYTKMHLQLVFAVENRISLIKRLWKDELYKYITGIVQNNDHKLLTINGMPDHLHVLIGMRPLQSVSDLMQNIKRDSSAWINNNKFTNGKFSWQEGYGAFSYSKSHLPDVIKYIENQEFHHKKKTFIEEYKELLEKFEISYDEKYIFKAVL
;
A
#
# COMPACT_ATOMS: atom_id res chain seq x y z
N MET A 1 -5.86 10.29 24.98
CA MET A 1 -5.76 11.31 26.04
C MET A 1 -6.58 12.52 25.60
N ALA A 2 -7.26 13.22 26.52
CA ALA A 2 -8.22 14.28 26.17
C ALA A 2 -7.62 15.49 25.43
N ASN A 3 -6.30 15.71 25.55
CA ASN A 3 -5.60 16.88 25.01
C ASN A 3 -4.65 16.53 23.84
N THR A 4 -4.88 15.43 23.13
CA THR A 4 -4.04 15.00 21.99
C THR A 4 -4.71 15.35 20.67
N TYR A 5 -4.05 16.20 19.88
CA TYR A 5 -4.53 16.61 18.55
C TYR A 5 -3.49 16.24 17.51
N THR A 6 -3.82 15.30 16.63
CA THR A 6 -2.88 14.82 15.59
C THR A 6 -3.56 14.79 14.23
N LYS A 7 -2.77 15.04 13.19
CA LYS A 7 -3.21 14.87 11.80
C LYS A 7 -2.05 14.35 10.96
N MET A 8 -1.95 13.03 10.89
CA MET A 8 -0.86 12.34 10.21
C MET A 8 -1.43 11.66 8.97
N HIS A 9 -0.85 11.93 7.80
CA HIS A 9 -1.22 11.26 6.57
C HIS A 9 -0.03 10.50 6.03
N LEU A 10 -0.23 9.20 5.77
CA LEU A 10 0.81 8.32 5.27
C LEU A 10 0.31 7.62 4.01
N GLN A 11 1.14 7.65 2.97
CA GLN A 11 1.02 6.76 1.84
C GLN A 11 1.86 5.52 2.12
N LEU A 12 1.22 4.36 2.08
CA LEU A 12 1.83 3.05 2.23
C LEU A 12 1.95 2.41 0.85
N VAL A 13 3.12 1.83 0.54
CA VAL A 13 3.40 1.16 -0.73
C VAL A 13 3.96 -0.23 -0.47
N PHE A 14 3.40 -1.26 -1.08
CA PHE A 14 3.85 -2.64 -0.90
C PHE A 14 3.49 -3.50 -2.11
N ALA A 15 4.29 -4.54 -2.34
CA ALA A 15 4.23 -5.35 -3.55
C ALA A 15 3.94 -6.83 -3.25
N VAL A 16 3.38 -7.54 -4.24
CA VAL A 16 3.18 -9.00 -4.20
C VAL A 16 4.53 -9.70 -4.34
N GLU A 17 4.67 -10.88 -3.74
CA GLU A 17 5.94 -11.63 -3.72
C GLU A 17 6.28 -12.28 -5.06
N ASN A 18 5.28 -12.76 -5.80
CA ASN A 18 5.51 -13.62 -6.96
C ASN A 18 4.41 -13.52 -8.02
N ARG A 19 4.70 -14.00 -9.24
CA ARG A 19 3.82 -13.89 -10.41
C ARG A 19 2.48 -14.61 -10.25
N ILE A 20 2.44 -15.66 -9.44
CA ILE A 20 1.21 -16.40 -9.16
C ILE A 20 0.28 -15.65 -8.18
N SER A 21 0.81 -14.61 -7.51
CA SER A 21 0.10 -13.75 -6.55
C SER A 21 -0.44 -12.46 -7.15
N LEU A 22 -0.41 -12.28 -8.47
CA LEU A 22 -0.87 -11.05 -9.09
C LEU A 22 -2.35 -10.77 -8.78
N ILE A 23 -2.62 -9.52 -8.42
CA ILE A 23 -3.95 -8.99 -8.14
C ILE A 23 -4.73 -8.91 -9.44
N LYS A 24 -5.81 -9.70 -9.55
CA LYS A 24 -6.62 -9.73 -10.78
C LYS A 24 -7.70 -8.67 -10.70
N ARG A 25 -7.98 -8.03 -11.85
CA ARG A 25 -9.07 -7.06 -12.02
C ARG A 25 -10.42 -7.56 -11.51
N LEU A 26 -10.66 -8.87 -11.58
CA LEU A 26 -11.93 -9.49 -11.16
C LEU A 26 -12.21 -9.34 -9.65
N TRP A 27 -11.18 -9.24 -8.81
CA TRP A 27 -11.33 -9.25 -7.36
C TRP A 27 -10.57 -8.12 -6.64
N LYS A 28 -9.87 -7.24 -7.37
CA LYS A 28 -9.12 -6.12 -6.77
C LYS A 28 -9.99 -5.23 -5.88
N ASP A 29 -11.23 -4.96 -6.29
CA ASP A 29 -12.13 -4.08 -5.53
C ASP A 29 -12.56 -4.71 -4.20
N GLU A 30 -12.70 -6.04 -4.17
CA GLU A 30 -12.96 -6.77 -2.92
C GLU A 30 -11.74 -6.76 -2.00
N LEU A 31 -10.52 -6.88 -2.55
CA LEU A 31 -9.29 -6.68 -1.78
C LEU A 31 -9.24 -5.26 -1.19
N TYR A 32 -9.61 -4.24 -1.97
CA TYR A 32 -9.59 -2.84 -1.50
C TYR A 32 -10.59 -2.62 -0.36
N LYS A 33 -11.80 -3.16 -0.47
CA LYS A 33 -12.79 -3.16 0.61
C LYS A 33 -12.27 -3.89 1.86
N TYR A 34 -11.63 -5.04 1.68
CA TYR A 34 -11.07 -5.81 2.79
C TYR A 34 -9.96 -5.05 3.53
N ILE A 35 -9.02 -4.44 2.80
CA ILE A 35 -7.97 -3.58 3.38
C ILE A 35 -8.58 -2.36 4.05
N THR A 36 -9.63 -1.77 3.48
CA THR A 36 -10.38 -0.67 4.11
C THR A 36 -10.92 -1.08 5.48
N GLY A 37 -11.52 -2.27 5.58
CA GLY A 37 -11.98 -2.83 6.83
C GLY A 37 -10.86 -3.00 7.86
N ILE A 38 -9.70 -3.53 7.46
CA ILE A 38 -8.53 -3.66 8.36
C ILE A 38 -8.11 -2.30 8.89
N VAL A 39 -7.94 -1.30 8.02
CA VAL A 39 -7.52 0.06 8.40
C VAL A 39 -8.53 0.69 9.37
N GLN A 40 -9.83 0.58 9.08
CA GLN A 40 -10.89 1.16 9.91
C GLN A 40 -11.04 0.44 11.27
N ASN A 41 -10.88 -0.88 11.31
CA ASN A 41 -10.92 -1.67 12.54
C ASN A 41 -9.71 -1.41 13.46
N ASN A 42 -8.62 -0.83 12.94
CA ASN A 42 -7.49 -0.33 13.71
C ASN A 42 -7.61 1.18 14.01
N ASP A 43 -8.83 1.73 13.97
CA ASP A 43 -9.16 3.14 14.24
C ASP A 43 -8.47 4.17 13.32
N HIS A 44 -8.00 3.75 12.16
CA HIS A 44 -7.42 4.63 11.15
C HIS A 44 -8.44 4.99 10.06
N LYS A 45 -8.17 6.08 9.34
CA LYS A 45 -9.03 6.52 8.23
C LYS A 45 -8.39 6.14 6.91
N LEU A 46 -9.05 5.34 6.09
CA LEU A 46 -8.67 5.19 4.69
C LEU A 46 -9.08 6.45 3.91
N LEU A 47 -8.17 7.01 3.10
CA LEU A 47 -8.42 8.16 2.25
C LEU A 47 -8.53 7.76 0.78
N THR A 48 -7.62 6.93 0.29
CA THR A 48 -7.70 6.32 -1.04
C THR A 48 -6.86 5.05 -1.10
N ILE A 49 -7.25 4.12 -1.98
CA ILE A 49 -6.53 2.89 -2.26
C ILE A 49 -6.65 2.59 -3.75
N ASN A 50 -5.53 2.29 -4.39
CA ASN A 50 -5.47 1.76 -5.74
C ASN A 50 -4.13 1.07 -5.97
N GLY A 51 -3.94 0.45 -7.13
CA GLY A 51 -2.67 -0.15 -7.49
C GLY A 51 -2.73 -0.91 -8.80
N MET A 52 -1.65 -1.64 -9.03
CA MET A 52 -1.44 -2.51 -10.18
C MET A 52 -1.53 -3.97 -9.78
N PRO A 53 -1.51 -4.92 -10.73
CA PRO A 53 -1.48 -6.34 -10.41
C PRO A 53 -0.36 -6.76 -9.45
N ASP A 54 0.75 -6.03 -9.40
CA ASP A 54 1.93 -6.37 -8.60
C ASP A 54 2.15 -5.53 -7.34
N HIS A 55 1.45 -4.40 -7.14
CA HIS A 55 1.64 -3.56 -5.96
C HIS A 55 0.44 -2.65 -5.66
N LEU A 56 0.36 -2.17 -4.43
CA LEU A 56 -0.68 -1.25 -3.96
C LEU A 56 -0.10 0.05 -3.38
N HIS A 57 -0.85 1.13 -3.57
CA HIS A 57 -0.71 2.39 -2.87
C HIS A 57 -1.94 2.63 -1.98
N VAL A 58 -1.72 2.90 -0.70
CA VAL A 58 -2.78 3.13 0.28
C VAL A 58 -2.51 4.42 1.03
N LEU A 59 -3.35 5.43 0.86
CA LEU A 59 -3.27 6.68 1.62
C LEU A 59 -4.21 6.62 2.82
N ILE A 60 -3.67 6.85 4.01
CA ILE A 60 -4.42 6.81 5.26
C ILE A 60 -4.24 8.09 6.07
N GLY A 61 -5.26 8.45 6.85
CA GLY A 61 -5.14 9.29 8.04
C GLY A 61 -4.87 8.40 9.24
N MET A 62 -3.63 8.41 9.74
CA MET A 62 -3.19 7.55 10.82
C MET A 62 -3.39 8.21 12.19
N ARG A 63 -3.85 7.43 13.17
CA ARG A 63 -3.90 7.84 14.59
C ARG A 63 -2.62 7.39 15.30
N PRO A 64 -2.12 8.14 16.30
CA PRO A 64 -0.88 7.83 17.03
C PRO A 64 -1.10 6.73 18.11
N LEU A 65 -1.88 5.70 17.79
CA LEU A 65 -2.22 4.60 18.69
C LEU A 65 -1.54 3.28 18.28
N GLN A 66 -1.01 3.22 17.06
CA GLN A 66 -0.38 2.06 16.47
C GLN A 66 0.89 2.50 15.73
N SER A 67 1.91 1.64 15.67
CA SER A 67 3.07 1.89 14.82
C SER A 67 2.76 1.58 13.34
N VAL A 68 3.51 2.17 12.42
CA VAL A 68 3.32 1.89 10.98
C VAL A 68 3.63 0.42 10.67
N SER A 69 4.64 -0.16 11.32
CA SER A 69 5.01 -1.57 11.15
C SER A 69 3.92 -2.52 11.61
N ASP A 70 3.26 -2.24 12.75
CA ASP A 70 2.18 -3.09 13.26
C ASP A 70 0.96 -3.03 12.33
N LEU A 71 0.60 -1.84 11.83
CA LEU A 71 -0.49 -1.71 10.87
C LEU A 71 -0.17 -2.45 9.58
N MET A 72 1.06 -2.34 9.07
CA MET A 72 1.50 -3.05 7.88
C MET A 72 1.49 -4.56 8.06
N GLN A 73 1.85 -5.06 9.24
CA GLN A 73 1.71 -6.47 9.58
C GLN A 73 0.25 -6.91 9.52
N ASN A 74 -0.68 -6.16 10.13
CA ASN A 74 -2.11 -6.46 10.09
C ASN A 74 -2.64 -6.46 8.65
N ILE A 75 -2.37 -5.41 7.87
CA ILE A 75 -2.79 -5.30 6.47
C ILE A 75 -2.29 -6.51 5.68
N LYS A 76 -0.99 -6.80 5.72
CA LYS A 76 -0.37 -7.82 4.87
C LYS A 76 -0.76 -9.24 5.30
N ARG A 77 -0.75 -9.53 6.60
CA ARG A 77 -1.11 -10.85 7.14
C ARG A 77 -2.58 -11.15 6.86
N ASP A 78 -3.47 -10.26 7.24
CA ASP A 78 -4.91 -10.55 7.24
C ASP A 78 -5.46 -10.56 5.80
N SER A 79 -4.97 -9.67 4.93
CA SER A 79 -5.32 -9.72 3.49
C SER A 79 -4.76 -10.96 2.80
N SER A 80 -3.52 -11.38 3.11
CA SER A 80 -2.98 -12.62 2.55
C SER A 80 -3.79 -13.84 2.99
N ALA A 81 -4.18 -13.91 4.27
CA ALA A 81 -5.03 -14.98 4.78
C ALA A 81 -6.38 -15.00 4.08
N TRP A 82 -7.03 -13.83 3.93
CA TRP A 82 -8.29 -13.72 3.21
C TRP A 82 -8.18 -14.13 1.73
N ILE A 83 -7.15 -13.68 1.01
CA ILE A 83 -6.93 -14.06 -0.40
C ILE A 83 -6.76 -15.57 -0.55
N ASN A 84 -5.93 -16.17 0.33
CA ASN A 84 -5.65 -17.60 0.30
C ASN A 84 -6.89 -18.44 0.66
N ASN A 85 -7.65 -18.04 1.68
CA ASN A 85 -8.86 -18.75 2.09
C ASN A 85 -9.95 -18.73 1.01
N ASN A 86 -10.04 -17.63 0.25
CA ASN A 86 -10.98 -17.49 -0.86
C ASN A 86 -10.44 -18.03 -2.20
N LYS A 87 -9.19 -18.52 -2.24
CA LYS A 87 -8.55 -19.10 -3.43
C LYS A 87 -8.58 -18.17 -4.66
N PHE A 88 -8.37 -16.87 -4.48
CA PHE A 88 -8.36 -15.91 -5.60
C PHE A 88 -7.16 -16.07 -6.55
N THR A 89 -6.12 -16.79 -6.09
CA THR A 89 -4.89 -17.09 -6.82
C THR A 89 -4.71 -18.61 -6.96
N ASN A 90 -3.98 -19.04 -8.00
CA ASN A 90 -3.75 -20.47 -8.27
C ASN A 90 -2.76 -21.13 -7.28
N GLY A 91 -2.04 -20.33 -6.50
CA GLY A 91 -1.17 -20.80 -5.44
C GLY A 91 -1.23 -19.87 -4.24
N LYS A 92 -0.29 -20.06 -3.31
CA LYS A 92 -0.24 -19.28 -2.06
C LYS A 92 0.12 -17.83 -2.35
N PHE A 93 -0.81 -16.93 -2.06
CA PHE A 93 -0.60 -15.50 -2.08
C PHE A 93 0.28 -15.06 -0.91
N SER A 94 1.25 -14.21 -1.18
CA SER A 94 2.01 -13.46 -0.18
C SER A 94 2.46 -12.10 -0.71
N TRP A 95 2.58 -11.13 0.18
CA TRP A 95 3.26 -9.86 -0.06
C TRP A 95 4.77 -10.00 0.16
N GLN A 96 5.58 -9.17 -0.50
CA GLN A 96 7.01 -9.02 -0.18
C GLN A 96 7.19 -8.51 1.25
N GLU A 97 8.29 -8.84 1.94
CA GLU A 97 8.50 -8.53 3.37
C GLU A 97 8.48 -7.01 3.66
N GLY A 98 9.08 -6.20 2.79
CA GLY A 98 9.18 -4.75 2.95
C GLY A 98 7.89 -3.95 2.68
N TYR A 99 7.96 -2.65 2.97
CA TYR A 99 6.96 -1.64 2.61
C TYR A 99 7.61 -0.25 2.57
N GLY A 100 7.08 0.65 1.74
CA GLY A 100 7.35 2.08 1.79
C GLY A 100 6.28 2.81 2.60
N ALA A 101 6.68 3.85 3.34
CA ALA A 101 5.77 4.72 4.08
C ALA A 101 6.21 6.18 3.93
N PHE A 102 5.35 7.00 3.35
CA PHE A 102 5.67 8.38 2.97
C PHE A 102 4.67 9.37 3.58
N SER A 103 5.16 10.38 4.30
CA SER A 103 4.30 11.32 5.02
C SER A 103 3.92 12.55 4.22
N TYR A 104 2.67 12.98 4.30
CA TYR A 104 2.16 14.15 3.58
C TYR A 104 1.45 15.16 4.49
N SER A 105 1.67 16.44 4.20
CA SER A 105 0.88 17.53 4.78
C SER A 105 -0.57 17.49 4.25
N LYS A 106 -1.50 18.14 4.96
CA LYS A 106 -2.91 18.19 4.54
C LYS A 106 -3.10 18.87 3.18
N SER A 107 -2.26 19.84 2.83
CA SER A 107 -2.37 20.57 1.55
C SER A 107 -2.03 19.67 0.35
N HIS A 108 -1.19 18.66 0.52
CA HIS A 108 -0.81 17.75 -0.58
C HIS A 108 -1.84 16.66 -0.86
N LEU A 109 -2.83 16.44 0.02
CA LEU A 109 -3.75 15.30 -0.13
C LEU A 109 -4.51 15.27 -1.46
N PRO A 110 -5.04 16.38 -2.00
CA PRO A 110 -5.75 16.32 -3.29
C PRO A 110 -4.86 15.75 -4.41
N ASP A 111 -3.59 16.16 -4.46
CA ASP A 111 -2.64 15.71 -5.47
C ASP A 111 -2.24 14.25 -5.28
N VAL A 112 -2.00 13.83 -4.03
CA VAL A 112 -1.66 12.43 -3.70
C VAL A 112 -2.84 11.50 -3.96
N ILE A 113 -4.06 11.92 -3.63
CA ILE A 113 -5.28 11.15 -3.93
C ILE A 113 -5.42 10.97 -5.44
N LYS A 114 -5.33 12.06 -6.20
CA LYS A 114 -5.40 12.03 -7.66
C LYS A 114 -4.30 11.15 -8.26
N TYR A 115 -3.08 11.23 -7.73
CA TYR A 115 -1.97 10.38 -8.17
C TYR A 115 -2.27 8.89 -7.94
N ILE A 116 -2.76 8.50 -6.76
CA ILE A 116 -3.11 7.11 -6.46
C ILE A 116 -4.29 6.62 -7.31
N GLU A 117 -5.33 7.43 -7.49
CA GLU A 117 -6.49 7.08 -8.32
C GLU A 117 -6.10 6.83 -9.80
N ASN A 118 -5.04 7.48 -10.29
CA ASN A 118 -4.58 7.36 -11.68
C ASN A 118 -3.44 6.34 -11.88
N GLN A 119 -3.16 5.47 -10.92
CA GLN A 119 -2.06 4.51 -10.98
C GLN A 119 -2.07 3.61 -12.22
N GLU A 120 -3.25 3.11 -12.63
CA GLU A 120 -3.37 2.31 -13.86
C GLU A 120 -2.96 3.06 -15.13
N PHE A 121 -3.14 4.39 -15.16
CA PHE A 121 -2.69 5.22 -16.26
C PHE A 121 -1.20 5.55 -16.16
N HIS A 122 -0.71 5.82 -14.94
CA HIS A 122 0.70 6.08 -14.65
C HIS A 122 1.61 4.95 -15.17
N HIS A 123 1.22 3.70 -14.88
CA HIS A 123 1.99 2.52 -15.27
C HIS A 123 1.89 2.12 -16.74
N LYS A 124 1.21 2.91 -17.59
CA LYS A 124 1.34 2.77 -19.04
C LYS A 124 2.71 3.24 -19.56
N LYS A 125 3.44 4.03 -18.77
CA LYS A 125 4.70 4.66 -19.18
C LYS A 125 5.86 4.42 -18.22
N LYS A 126 5.60 3.82 -17.06
CA LYS A 126 6.57 3.71 -15.96
C LYS A 126 6.40 2.40 -15.23
N THR A 127 7.51 1.76 -14.88
CA THR A 127 7.50 0.54 -14.08
C THR A 127 7.34 0.84 -12.60
N PHE A 128 6.91 -0.17 -11.82
CA PHE A 128 6.82 -0.06 -10.37
C PHE A 128 8.19 0.25 -9.73
N ILE A 129 9.28 -0.36 -10.19
CA ILE A 129 10.60 -0.16 -9.60
C ILE A 129 11.11 1.27 -9.83
N GLU A 130 10.92 1.82 -11.04
CA GLU A 130 11.25 3.22 -11.33
C GLU A 130 10.44 4.17 -10.44
N GLU A 131 9.14 3.92 -10.30
CA GLU A 131 8.29 4.73 -9.43
C GLU A 131 8.71 4.67 -7.96
N TYR A 132 9.00 3.47 -7.46
CA TYR A 132 9.39 3.28 -6.07
C TYR A 132 10.73 3.95 -5.76
N LYS A 133 11.72 3.86 -6.66
CA LYS A 133 12.99 4.61 -6.54
C LYS A 133 12.76 6.11 -6.51
N GLU A 134 11.95 6.63 -7.42
CA GLU A 134 11.62 8.07 -7.44
C GLU A 134 10.90 8.52 -6.17
N LEU A 135 10.04 7.69 -5.57
CA LEU A 135 9.44 7.98 -4.27
C LEU A 135 10.50 8.02 -3.17
N LEU A 136 11.42 7.05 -3.11
CA LEU A 136 12.51 7.06 -2.12
C LEU A 136 13.40 8.29 -2.27
N GLU A 137 13.77 8.65 -3.49
CA GLU A 137 14.58 9.84 -3.80
C GLU A 137 13.85 11.13 -3.45
N LYS A 138 12.58 11.27 -3.85
CA LYS A 138 11.75 12.44 -3.55
C LYS A 138 11.60 12.70 -2.05
N PHE A 139 11.58 11.63 -1.25
CA PHE A 139 11.48 11.71 0.21
C PHE A 139 12.83 11.64 0.92
N GLU A 140 13.94 11.67 0.17
CA GLU A 140 15.31 11.64 0.68
C GLU A 140 15.58 10.43 1.60
N ILE A 141 14.94 9.30 1.32
CA ILE A 141 15.12 8.05 2.05
C ILE A 141 16.33 7.33 1.46
N SER A 142 17.37 7.11 2.29
CA SER A 142 18.50 6.28 1.90
C SER A 142 18.09 4.82 1.75
N TYR A 143 18.49 4.18 0.66
CA TYR A 143 18.22 2.77 0.40
C TYR A 143 19.42 2.09 -0.26
N ASP A 144 19.54 0.78 -0.06
CA ASP A 144 20.48 -0.07 -0.81
C ASP A 144 19.68 -0.81 -1.89
N GLU A 145 20.13 -0.68 -3.14
CA GLU A 145 19.48 -1.28 -4.31
C GLU A 145 19.27 -2.80 -4.18
N LYS A 146 20.11 -3.48 -3.39
CA LYS A 146 19.98 -4.93 -3.13
C LYS A 146 18.71 -5.31 -2.38
N TYR A 147 18.11 -4.37 -1.66
CA TYR A 147 16.91 -4.60 -0.83
C TYR A 147 15.66 -3.88 -1.37
N ILE A 148 15.72 -3.34 -2.59
CA ILE A 148 14.55 -2.82 -3.24
C ILE A 148 13.59 -3.95 -3.63
N PHE A 149 12.30 -3.65 -3.80
CA PHE A 149 11.33 -4.63 -4.25
C PHE A 149 11.78 -5.32 -5.54
N LYS A 150 11.46 -6.60 -5.65
CA LYS A 150 11.75 -7.37 -6.86
C LYS A 150 10.62 -7.17 -7.85
N ALA A 151 10.97 -6.87 -9.10
CA ALA A 151 10.00 -6.82 -10.18
C ALA A 151 9.38 -8.20 -10.38
N VAL A 152 8.04 -8.23 -10.44
CA VAL A 152 7.29 -9.47 -10.61
C VAL A 152 6.65 -9.53 -12.00
N LEU A 153 6.30 -8.40 -12.62
CA LEU A 153 5.80 -8.34 -14.00
C LEU A 153 6.89 -8.59 -15.04
#